data_AF-A0A3B0PHS8-F1
#
_entry.id   AF-A0A3B0PHS8-F1
#
_cell.length_a   1.000
_cell.length_b   1.000
_cell.length_c   1.000
_cell.angle_alpha   90.00
_cell.angle_beta   90.00
_cell.angle_gamma   90.00
#
_symmetry.space_group_name_H-M   'P 1'
#
loop_
_entity.id
_entity.type
_entity.pdbx_description
1 polymer ?
#
loop_
_entity_poly.entity_id
_entity_poly.type
_entity_poly.pdbx_seq_one_letter_code
_entity_poly.pdbx_strand_id
1 'polypeptide(L)' 'MGGIKSRTGREMVDHYSDQLVYDAIRRMLPKNRLAKDMMRKLKVYKNDRHEHDAQQPTKLDWSK' A
#
# COMPACT_ATOMS: atom_id res chain seq x y z
N MET A 1 26.82 -5.05 15.81
CA MET A 1 26.23 -4.80 14.48
C MET A 1 25.45 -6.04 14.06
N GLY A 2 24.12 -5.95 13.98
CA GLY A 2 23.25 -7.07 13.70
C GLY A 2 21.80 -6.62 13.84
N GLY A 3 21.12 -6.38 12.71
CA GLY A 3 19.76 -5.84 12.69
C GLY A 3 19.04 -6.03 11.36
N ILE A 4 19.62 -6.81 10.45
CA ILE A 4 18.96 -7.19 9.20
C ILE A 4 17.85 -8.17 9.57
N LYS A 5 16.62 -7.76 9.34
CA LYS A 5 15.43 -8.62 9.47
C LYS A 5 14.92 -8.91 8.07
N SER A 6 14.85 -10.18 7.72
CA SER A 6 14.18 -10.65 6.50
C SER A 6 12.83 -11.24 6.85
N ARG A 7 11.92 -11.19 5.89
CA ARG A 7 10.61 -11.86 5.93
C ARG A 7 10.39 -12.51 4.59
N THR A 8 9.73 -13.66 4.58
CA THR A 8 9.33 -14.33 3.35
C THR A 8 8.13 -13.63 2.72
N GLY A 9 7.92 -13.84 1.41
CA GLY A 9 6.75 -13.31 0.72
C GLY A 9 5.43 -13.84 1.31
N ARG A 10 5.41 -15.09 1.76
CA ARG A 10 4.23 -15.70 2.39
C ARG A 10 3.86 -15.00 3.70
N GLU A 11 4.81 -14.81 4.59
CA GLU A 11 4.59 -14.08 5.85
C GLU A 11 4.12 -12.64 5.61
N MET A 12 4.62 -11.98 4.55
CA MET A 12 4.18 -10.65 4.17
C MET A 12 2.72 -10.65 3.71
N VAL A 13 2.29 -11.64 2.93
CA VAL A 13 0.87 -11.76 2.51
C VAL A 13 -0.03 -12.04 3.71
N ASP A 14 0.36 -12.97 4.57
CA ASP A 14 -0.51 -13.44 5.67
C ASP A 14 -0.67 -12.39 6.78
N HIS A 15 0.40 -11.65 7.10
CA HIS A 15 0.42 -10.75 8.25
C HIS A 15 0.54 -9.26 7.90
N TYR A 16 1.08 -8.92 6.73
CA TYR A 16 1.46 -7.56 6.35
C TYR A 16 1.05 -7.20 4.91
N SER A 17 -0.12 -7.69 4.47
CA SER A 17 -0.63 -7.51 3.11
C SER A 17 -0.75 -6.04 2.71
N ASP A 18 -1.15 -5.18 3.65
CA ASP A 18 -1.19 -3.73 3.51
C ASP A 18 0.19 -3.14 3.20
N GLN A 19 1.20 -3.52 3.99
CA GLN A 19 2.57 -3.06 3.80
C GLN A 19 3.12 -3.56 2.48
N LEU A 20 2.86 -4.82 2.11
CA LEU A 20 3.30 -5.41 0.85
C LEU A 20 2.83 -4.58 -0.35
N VAL A 21 1.53 -4.24 -0.39
CA VAL A 21 0.94 -3.43 -1.47
C VAL A 21 1.48 -2.00 -1.45
N TYR A 22 1.54 -1.37 -0.27
CA TYR A 22 2.10 -0.02 -0.10
C TYR A 22 3.54 0.05 -0.62
N ASP A 23 4.35 -0.95 -0.29
CA ASP A 23 5.75 -1.05 -0.66
C ASP A 23 5.97 -1.32 -2.14
N ALA A 24 5.08 -2.10 -2.76
CA ALA A 24 5.08 -2.33 -4.21
C ALA A 24 4.80 -1.03 -4.96
N ILE A 25 3.74 -0.31 -4.59
CA ILE A 25 3.37 0.97 -5.22
C ILE A 25 4.47 2.01 -4.99
N ARG A 26 5.01 2.11 -3.78
CA ARG A 26 6.12 3.02 -3.45
C ARG A 26 7.34 2.77 -4.36
N ARG A 27 7.65 1.51 -4.67
CA ARG A 27 8.79 1.14 -5.53
C ARG A 27 8.55 1.46 -7.01
N MET A 28 7.29 1.59 -7.43
CA MET A 28 6.91 1.99 -8.80
C MET A 28 6.91 3.52 -9.01
N LEU A 29 6.90 4.32 -7.94
CA LEU A 29 6.91 5.79 -8.03
C LEU A 29 8.32 6.38 -8.24
N PRO A 30 8.42 7.58 -8.85
CA PRO A 30 9.70 8.28 -9.02
C PRO A 30 10.30 8.67 -7.65
N LYS A 31 11.57 8.36 -7.40
CA LYS A 31 12.21 8.57 -6.08
C LYS A 31 12.55 10.04 -5.78
N ASN A 32 11.53 10.89 -5.68
CA ASN A 32 11.66 12.33 -5.45
C ASN A 32 10.67 12.83 -4.38
N ARG A 33 10.67 14.15 -4.12
CA ARG A 33 9.75 14.78 -3.14
C ARG A 33 8.27 14.56 -3.49
N LEU A 34 7.92 14.57 -4.78
CA LEU A 34 6.56 14.37 -5.26
C LEU A 34 6.02 12.98 -4.89
N ALA A 35 6.83 11.92 -4.98
CA ALA A 35 6.38 10.60 -4.56
C ALA A 35 6.00 10.53 -3.08
N LYS A 36 6.66 11.29 -2.20
CA LYS A 36 6.26 11.36 -0.79
C LYS A 36 4.84 11.94 -0.66
N ASP A 37 4.51 12.94 -1.47
CA ASP A 37 3.18 13.55 -1.47
C ASP A 37 2.12 12.64 -2.11
N MET A 38 2.47 11.90 -3.17
CA MET A 38 1.60 10.88 -3.77
C MET A 38 1.30 9.75 -2.78
N MET A 39 2.31 9.23 -2.09
CA MET A 39 2.13 8.17 -1.09
C MET A 39 1.26 8.60 0.10
N ARG A 40 1.22 9.89 0.46
CA ARG A 40 0.31 10.38 1.52
C ARG A 40 -1.17 10.26 1.15
N LYS A 41 -1.48 10.34 -0.15
CA LYS A 41 -2.85 10.20 -0.68
C LYS A 41 -3.30 8.74 -0.76
N LEU A 42 -2.36 7.80 -0.83
CA LEU A 42 -2.66 6.37 -0.86
C LEU A 42 -3.06 5.87 0.53
N LYS A 43 -4.18 5.15 0.60
CA LYS A 43 -4.67 4.47 1.81
C LYS A 43 -4.88 3.00 1.48
N VAL A 44 -4.16 2.12 2.16
CA VAL A 44 -4.22 0.67 1.96
C VAL A 44 -4.82 0.05 3.21
N TYR A 45 -5.85 -0.78 3.02
CA TYR A 45 -6.55 -1.48 4.09
C TYR A 45 -6.37 -2.99 3.91
N LYS A 46 -6.20 -3.73 5.01
CA LYS A 46 -6.10 -5.20 4.97
C LYS A 46 -7.44 -5.88 4.70
N ASN A 47 -8.51 -5.26 5.13
CA ASN A 47 -9.87 -5.79 5.10
C ASN A 47 -10.70 -5.08 4.04
N ASP A 48 -11.87 -5.63 3.74
CA ASP A 48 -12.80 -5.11 2.73
C ASP A 48 -13.53 -3.82 3.14
N ARG A 49 -13.15 -3.19 4.27
CA ARG A 49 -13.79 -1.98 4.80
C ARG A 49 -12.78 -0.84 4.90
N HIS A 50 -13.23 0.35 4.55
CA HIS A 50 -12.50 1.61 4.71
C HIS A 50 -13.34 2.62 5.51
N GLU A 51 -12.69 3.53 6.22
CA GLU A 51 -13.37 4.55 7.06
C GLU A 51 -13.78 5.81 6.27
N HIS A 52 -13.58 5.82 4.95
CA HIS A 52 -13.77 6.99 4.09
C HIS A 52 -15.14 7.08 3.42
N ASP A 53 -16.18 6.50 4.02
CA ASP A 53 -17.53 6.47 3.44
C ASP A 53 -18.08 7.89 3.18
N ALA A 54 -17.72 8.85 4.03
CA ALA A 54 -18.12 10.26 3.87
C ALA A 54 -17.57 10.92 2.58
N GLN A 55 -16.51 10.37 1.98
CA GLN A 55 -15.90 10.92 0.76
C GLN A 55 -16.59 10.43 -0.52
N GLN A 56 -17.57 9.53 -0.42
CA GLN A 56 -18.30 8.93 -1.55
C GLN A 56 -17.35 8.42 -2.67
N PRO A 57 -16.43 7.48 -2.35
CA PRO A 57 -15.47 7.01 -3.32
C PRO A 57 -16.13 6.30 -4.50
N THR A 58 -15.67 6.59 -5.72
CA THR A 58 -16.13 5.89 -6.93
C THR A 58 -15.29 4.63 -7.13
N LYS A 59 -15.97 3.49 -7.34
CA LYS A 59 -15.29 2.22 -7.64
C LYS A 59 -14.64 2.27 -9.02
N LEU A 60 -13.35 1.95 -9.08
CA LEU A 60 -12.60 1.82 -10.32
C LEU A 60 -12.60 0.36 -10.80
N ASP A 61 -12.96 0.15 -12.05
CA ASP A 61 -12.93 -1.15 -12.73
C ASP A 61 -11.85 -1.14 -13.82
N TRP A 62 -10.99 -2.17 -13.82
CA TRP A 62 -9.84 -2.31 -14.71
C TRP A 62 -10.09 -3.29 -15.86
N SER A 63 -11.27 -3.89 -15.94
CA SER A 63 -11.61 -4.94 -16.91
C SER A 63 -12.20 -4.42 -18.24
N LYS A 64 -12.06 -3.12 -18.49
CA LYS A 64 -12.63 -2.42 -19.66
C LYS A 64 -11.55 -1.94 -20.61
#